data_AF-A0A645ITL3-F1
#
_entry.id   AF-A0A645ITL3-F1
#
_cell.length_a   1.000
_cell.length_b   1.000
_cell.length_c   1.000
_cell.angle_alpha   90.00
_cell.angle_beta   90.00
_cell.angle_gamma   90.00
#
_symmetry.space_group_name_H-M   'P 1'
#
loop_
_entity.id
_entity.type
_entity.pdbx_description
1 polymer ?
#
loop_
_entity_poly.entity_id
_entity_poly.type
_entity_poly.pdbx_seq_one_letter_code
_entity_poly.pdbx_strand_id
1 'polypeptide(L)'
;MRLIVDYEGIFVEYSPENFERITHAYCISVHKSQGSEYPIVIFPIVEQHRHMLQRSLLYTAITRAKKSLVLLGSKSVSEEACKTEVKRRETTLIKRLTGEE
;
A
#
# COMPACT_ATOMS: atom_id res chain seq x y z
N MET A 1 -27.79 -17.26 -6.32
CA MET A 1 -26.34 -17.51 -6.49
C MET A 1 -25.68 -17.35 -5.14
N ARG A 2 -24.76 -18.24 -4.77
CA ARG A 2 -24.04 -18.20 -3.50
C ARG A 2 -22.55 -18.30 -3.81
N LEU A 3 -21.72 -17.56 -3.09
CA LEU A 3 -20.26 -17.58 -3.25
C LEU A 3 -19.65 -18.00 -1.91
N ILE A 4 -18.78 -19.01 -1.92
CA ILE A 4 -18.07 -19.47 -0.73
C ILE A 4 -16.63 -18.98 -0.84
N VAL A 5 -16.18 -18.19 0.14
CA VAL A 5 -14.80 -17.73 0.26
C VAL A 5 -14.11 -18.51 1.38
N ASP A 6 -12.93 -19.02 1.09
CA ASP A 6 -12.05 -19.63 2.08
C ASP A 6 -11.08 -18.57 2.63
N TYR A 7 -11.25 -18.21 3.90
CA TYR A 7 -10.32 -17.38 4.66
C TYR A 7 -9.43 -18.26 5.54
N GLU A 8 -8.37 -18.80 4.96
CA GLU A 8 -7.37 -19.61 5.68
C GLU A 8 -7.98 -20.79 6.47
N GLY A 9 -8.93 -21.50 5.85
CA GLY A 9 -9.67 -22.62 6.43
C GLY A 9 -11.03 -22.22 7.01
N ILE A 10 -11.34 -20.92 7.10
CA ILE A 10 -12.64 -20.41 7.53
C ILE A 10 -13.51 -20.17 6.29
N PHE A 11 -14.45 -21.07 6.04
CA PHE A 11 -15.39 -20.95 4.94
C PHE A 11 -16.54 -20.00 5.30
N VAL A 12 -16.68 -18.93 4.52
CA VAL A 12 -17.74 -17.93 4.68
C VAL A 12 -18.59 -17.88 3.43
N GLU A 13 -19.90 -18.02 3.59
CA GLU A 13 -20.87 -17.92 2.50
C GLU A 13 -21.36 -16.47 2.33
N TYR A 14 -21.30 -15.98 1.10
CA TYR A 14 -21.82 -14.67 0.69
C TYR A 14 -23.09 -14.83 -0.13
N SER A 15 -24.14 -14.11 0.26
CA SER A 15 -25.34 -13.87 -0.54
C SER A 15 -25.10 -12.74 -1.56
N PRO A 16 -25.91 -12.64 -2.64
CA PRO A 16 -25.74 -11.61 -3.67
C PRO A 16 -25.73 -10.18 -3.13
N GLU A 17 -26.50 -9.91 -2.08
CA GLU A 17 -26.55 -8.61 -1.38
C GLU A 17 -25.23 -8.21 -0.72
N ASN A 18 -24.34 -9.18 -0.44
CA ASN A 18 -23.08 -8.95 0.26
C ASN A 18 -21.86 -9.00 -0.66
N PHE A 19 -22.04 -9.19 -1.97
CA PHE A 19 -20.90 -9.30 -2.90
C PHE A 19 -20.05 -8.03 -2.96
N GLU A 20 -20.64 -6.86 -2.73
CA GLU A 20 -19.92 -5.58 -2.64
C GLU A 20 -18.90 -5.50 -1.50
N ARG A 21 -19.01 -6.38 -0.50
CA ARG A 21 -18.08 -6.45 0.65
C ARG A 21 -16.76 -7.14 0.31
N ILE A 22 -16.68 -7.79 -0.85
CA ILE A 22 -15.48 -8.47 -1.32
C ILE A 22 -15.06 -7.89 -2.67
N THR A 23 -13.75 -7.87 -2.91
CA THR A 23 -13.19 -7.42 -4.18
C THR A 23 -11.97 -8.26 -4.52
N HIS A 24 -11.65 -8.34 -5.81
CA HIS A 24 -10.46 -9.05 -6.25
C HIS A 24 -9.19 -8.40 -5.71
N ALA A 25 -8.23 -9.22 -5.29
CA ALA A 25 -6.95 -8.79 -4.74
C ALA A 25 -5.77 -9.12 -5.68
N TYR A 26 -5.99 -9.24 -6.99
CA TYR A 26 -4.91 -9.47 -7.97
C TYR A 26 -3.85 -8.36 -7.95
N CYS A 27 -4.28 -7.14 -7.65
CA CYS A 27 -3.42 -6.00 -7.37
C CYS A 27 -3.98 -5.28 -6.14
N ILE A 28 -3.13 -4.98 -5.18
CA ILE A 28 -3.51 -4.26 -3.95
C ILE A 28 -2.70 -2.99 -3.82
N SER A 29 -3.27 -2.00 -3.13
CA SER A 29 -2.54 -0.78 -2.82
C SER A 29 -1.46 -1.05 -1.76
N VAL A 30 -0.41 -0.23 -1.75
CA VAL A 30 0.65 -0.31 -0.74
C VAL A 30 0.07 -0.22 0.68
N HIS A 31 -0.93 0.64 0.87
CA HIS A 31 -1.65 0.79 2.14
C HIS A 31 -2.32 -0.51 2.59
N LYS A 32 -3.01 -1.23 1.69
CA LYS A 32 -3.63 -2.52 2.01
C LYS A 32 -2.61 -3.64 2.26
N SER A 33 -1.39 -3.50 1.73
CA SER A 33 -0.30 -4.44 1.95
C SER A 33 0.52 -4.20 3.24
N GLN A 34 0.19 -3.17 4.03
CA GLN A 34 0.94 -2.85 5.23
C GLN A 34 0.96 -4.03 6.22
N GLY A 35 2.14 -4.34 6.75
CA GLY A 35 2.36 -5.49 7.63
C GLY A 35 2.52 -6.84 6.90
N SER A 36 2.24 -6.91 5.59
CA SER A 36 2.43 -8.12 4.78
C SER A 36 3.71 -8.06 3.96
N GLU A 37 4.30 -9.21 3.63
CA GLU A 37 5.48 -9.28 2.77
C GLU A 37 5.37 -10.44 1.79
N TYR A 38 5.86 -10.23 0.57
CA TYR A 38 5.71 -11.17 -0.55
C TYR A 38 7.07 -11.53 -1.13
N PRO A 39 7.28 -12.77 -1.63
CA PRO A 39 8.54 -13.18 -2.25
C PRO A 39 8.98 -12.26 -3.39
N ILE A 40 8.03 -11.89 -4.25
CA ILE A 40 8.25 -11.03 -5.42
C ILE A 40 7.15 -9.97 -5.44
N VAL A 41 7.52 -8.71 -5.64
CA VAL A 41 6.58 -7.59 -5.80
C VAL A 41 6.78 -6.95 -7.17
N ILE A 42 5.70 -6.72 -7.89
CA ILE A 42 5.69 -5.88 -9.10
C ILE A 42 5.00 -4.58 -8.71
N PHE A 43 5.75 -3.48 -8.74
CA PHE A 43 5.27 -2.17 -8.33
C PHE A 43 5.18 -1.21 -9.53
N PRO A 44 3.97 -0.86 -9.97
CA PRO A 44 3.78 0.06 -11.08
C PRO A 44 4.08 1.51 -10.66
N ILE A 45 4.95 2.18 -11.43
CA ILE A 45 5.32 3.58 -11.29
C ILE A 45 4.79 4.34 -12.52
N VAL A 46 3.59 4.87 -12.39
CA VAL A 46 2.88 5.53 -13.49
C VAL A 46 2.77 7.04 -13.25
N GLU A 47 2.92 7.83 -14.31
CA GLU A 47 2.92 9.30 -14.27
C GLU A 47 1.61 9.85 -13.68
N GLN A 48 0.48 9.19 -13.97
CA GLN A 48 -0.85 9.59 -13.49
C GLN A 48 -0.97 9.61 -11.96
N HIS A 49 -0.08 8.91 -11.24
CA HIS A 49 -0.07 8.84 -9.79
C HIS A 49 1.13 9.57 -9.16
N ARG A 50 1.84 10.40 -9.94
CA ARG A 50 3.06 11.10 -9.50
C ARG A 50 2.89 11.88 -8.19
N HIS A 51 1.74 12.52 -7.97
CA HIS A 51 1.48 13.25 -6.71
C HIS A 51 1.44 12.36 -5.46
N MET A 52 1.03 11.09 -5.60
CA MET A 52 1.03 10.12 -4.50
C MET A 52 2.39 9.46 -4.30
N LEU A 53 3.24 9.44 -5.34
CA LEU A 53 4.56 8.82 -5.31
C LEU A 53 5.54 9.68 -4.51
N GLN A 54 5.62 9.38 -3.21
CA GLN A 54 6.53 10.01 -2.25
C GLN A 54 7.53 8.99 -1.71
N ARG A 55 8.64 9.47 -1.14
CA ARG A 55 9.72 8.63 -0.62
C ARG A 55 9.24 7.58 0.37
N SER A 56 8.30 7.92 1.25
CA SER A 56 7.74 6.99 2.23
C SER A 56 6.90 5.87 1.59
N LEU A 57 6.12 6.19 0.55
CA LEU A 57 5.31 5.22 -0.17
C LEU A 57 6.20 4.23 -0.93
N LEU A 58 7.21 4.75 -1.63
CA LEU A 58 8.16 3.93 -2.36
C LEU A 58 8.98 3.05 -1.41
N TYR A 59 9.45 3.61 -0.29
CA TYR A 59 10.11 2.83 0.77
C TYR A 59 9.21 1.70 1.28
N THR A 60 7.95 2.00 1.57
CA THR A 60 7.00 0.99 2.04
C THR A 60 6.82 -0.12 1.00
N ALA A 61 6.61 0.24 -0.28
CA ALA A 61 6.48 -0.70 -1.38
C ALA A 61 7.73 -1.60 -1.53
N ILE A 62 8.93 -1.02 -1.43
CA ILE A 62 10.20 -1.77 -1.47
C ILE A 62 10.27 -2.79 -0.34
N THR A 63 9.94 -2.39 0.90
CA THR A 63 9.98 -3.30 2.05
C THR A 63 8.91 -4.40 2.01
N ARG A 64 7.94 -4.36 1.08
CA ARG A 64 7.01 -5.49 0.90
C ARG A 64 7.65 -6.66 0.15
N ALA A 65 8.78 -6.45 -0.55
CA ALA A 65 9.46 -7.47 -1.32
C ALA A 65 10.55 -8.20 -0.50
N LYS A 66 10.44 -9.53 -0.38
CA LYS A 66 11.42 -10.36 0.34
C LYS A 66 12.63 -10.76 -0.50
N LYS A 67 12.43 -11.07 -1.79
CA LYS A 67 13.48 -11.59 -2.67
C LYS A 67 13.73 -10.72 -3.88
N SER A 68 12.67 -10.23 -4.52
CA SER A 68 12.79 -9.44 -5.75
C SER A 68 11.70 -8.39 -5.86
N LEU A 69 12.08 -7.22 -6.41
CA LEU A 69 11.20 -6.11 -6.69
C LEU A 69 11.36 -5.72 -8.16
N VAL A 70 10.24 -5.65 -8.87
CA VAL A 70 10.18 -5.15 -10.25
C VAL A 70 9.45 -3.81 -10.22
N LEU A 71 10.18 -2.73 -10.49
CA LEU A 71 9.59 -1.41 -10.70
C LEU A 71 9.16 -1.29 -12.16
N LEU A 72 7.86 -1.21 -12.41
CA LEU A 72 7.31 -1.16 -13.76
C LEU A 72 6.88 0.27 -14.11
N GLY A 73 7.66 0.97 -14.92
CA GLY A 73 7.29 2.30 -15.40
C GLY A 73 8.48 3.23 -15.61
N SER A 74 8.29 4.51 -15.38
CA SER A 74 9.30 5.52 -15.69
C SER A 74 10.37 5.62 -14.60
N LYS A 75 11.63 5.50 -15.02
CA LYS A 75 12.78 5.71 -14.16
C LYS A 75 12.81 7.14 -13.59
N SER A 76 12.51 8.16 -14.39
CA SER A 76 12.54 9.55 -13.94
C SER A 76 11.53 9.82 -12.82
N VAL A 77 10.33 9.24 -12.92
CA VAL A 77 9.29 9.34 -11.88
C VAL A 77 9.73 8.65 -10.60
N SER A 78 10.41 7.49 -10.71
CA SER A 78 10.94 6.80 -9.53
C SER A 78 12.03 7.62 -8.83
N GLU A 79 12.92 8.27 -9.59
CA GLU A 79 13.99 9.12 -9.08
C GLU A 79 13.44 10.38 -8.42
N GLU A 80 12.35 10.94 -8.95
CA GLU A 80 11.64 12.05 -8.34
C GLU A 80 10.93 11.63 -7.05
N ALA A 81 10.22 10.51 -7.05
CA ALA A 81 9.54 9.97 -5.88
C ALA A 81 10.51 9.76 -4.71
N CYS A 82 11.74 9.34 -4.98
CA CYS A 82 12.82 9.24 -3.99
C CYS A 82 13.19 10.59 -3.34
N LYS A 83 13.01 11.71 -4.05
CA LYS A 83 13.33 13.06 -3.57
C LYS A 83 12.12 13.75 -2.92
N THR A 84 10.91 13.33 -3.25
CA THR A 84 9.68 13.91 -2.72
C THR A 84 9.43 13.47 -1.27
N GLU A 85 9.59 14.41 -0.34
CA GLU A 85 9.27 14.19 1.07
C GLU A 85 7.78 14.29 1.36
N VAL A 86 7.33 13.55 2.37
CA VAL A 86 5.96 13.66 2.86
C VAL A 86 5.80 15.01 3.55
N LYS A 87 4.65 15.66 3.34
CA LYS A 87 4.30 16.85 4.11
C LYS A 87 4.39 16.54 5.60
N ARG A 88 5.01 17.44 6.35
CA ARG A 88 5.08 17.34 7.80
C ARG A 88 3.66 17.24 8.35
N ARG A 89 3.45 16.28 9.25
CA ARG A 89 2.17 16.13 9.94
C ARG A 89 2.03 17.27 10.95
N GLU A 90 0.95 18.03 10.85
CA GLU A 90 0.57 19.00 11.87
C GLU A 90 0.06 18.24 13.11
N THR A 91 0.87 18.22 14.17
CA THR A 91 0.55 17.52 15.41
C THR A 91 1.26 18.18 16.61
N THR A 92 0.58 18.21 17.76
CA THR A 92 1.09 18.77 19.02
C THR A 92 1.62 17.69 19.98
N LEU A 93 1.67 16.43 19.56
CA LEU A 93 2.03 15.31 20.45
C LEU A 93 3.41 15.49 21.10
N ILE A 94 4.40 15.94 20.32
CA ILE A 94 5.76 16.18 20.84
C ILE A 94 5.72 17.25 21.93
N LYS A 95 5.07 18.40 21.67
CA LYS A 95 4.93 19.50 22.64
C LYS A 95 4.32 19.02 23.96
N ARG A 96 3.27 18.19 23.88
CA ARG A 96 2.60 17.60 25.06
C ARG A 96 3.50 16.63 25.83
N LEU A 97 4.39 15.91 25.15
CA LEU A 97 5.31 14.96 25.79
C LEU A 97 6.53 15.65 26.41
N THR A 98 6.99 16.78 25.84
CA THR A 98 8.16 17.52 26.31
C THR A 98 7.83 18.60 27.35
N GLY A 99 6.54 18.90 27.58
CA GLY A 99 6.11 19.95 28.51
C GLY A 99 6.37 21.38 27.99
N GLU A 100 6.68 21.51 26.70
CA GLU A 100 6.81 22.79 26.00
C GLU A 100 5.41 23.22 25.53
N GLU A 101 4.66 23.90 26.39
CA GLU A 101 3.54 24.75 25.94
C GLU A 101 4.04 26.06 25.34
#